data_AF-A0ABD7UZ13-F1
#
_entry.id   AF-A0ABD7UZ13-F1
#
_cell.length_a   1.000
_cell.length_b   1.000
_cell.length_c   1.000
_cell.angle_alpha   90.00
_cell.angle_beta   90.00
_cell.angle_gamma   90.00
#
_symmetry.space_group_name_H-M   'P 1'
#
loop_
_entity.id
_entity.type
_entity.pdbx_description
1 polymer ?
#
loop_
_entity_poly.entity_id
_entity_poly.type
_entity_poly.pdbx_seq_one_letter_code
_entity_poly.pdbx_strand_id
1 'polypeptide(L)'
;MTNPRAAVYEIDDYVEGVEQLTVTTLRNVVGGMTLEQTLTSRDSINAQLRGVLDEATGRWGLRVARVELKSIMPPPSIQESMEKQMKADREKRATILAAEGQRESAIKTAEGNKQSQILAAEGAKQAAILAAEAERQSRILRAQGDRAAAYLQAQGEAKAIEKTFAAIKSAKPTPELLAYQYLQQLPEMAKGEGSKVWVVPSDFGSALQSFAKSFGVQGDDGVFRYQPSESEPSAVDETETEDWFSLAPDPEVAQAVAEAEAVARTPVAPELATSPAPDQATLDAGRHSAEPGPSTPAGSYAQQPYGQGADTPQSYDPGSPTQDPYPGGDR
;
A
#
# COMPACT_ATOMS: atom_id res chain seq x y z
N MET A 1 33.66 -73.82 -27.17
CA MET A 1 33.71 -75.27 -26.85
C MET A 1 34.73 -75.46 -25.74
N THR A 2 34.35 -76.07 -24.62
CA THR A 2 35.21 -76.25 -23.42
C THR A 2 35.63 -77.71 -23.23
N ASN A 3 34.82 -78.68 -23.65
CA ASN A 3 35.19 -80.10 -23.67
C ASN A 3 34.70 -80.78 -24.97
N PRO A 4 35.58 -81.00 -25.97
CA PRO A 4 35.18 -81.56 -27.26
C PRO A 4 34.76 -83.03 -27.18
N ARG A 5 35.21 -83.79 -26.18
CA ARG A 5 34.79 -85.19 -25.99
C ARG A 5 33.33 -85.25 -25.56
N ALA A 6 32.92 -84.42 -24.60
CA ALA A 6 31.54 -84.37 -24.13
C ALA A 6 30.58 -83.95 -25.26
N ALA A 7 30.98 -82.99 -26.10
CA ALA A 7 30.16 -82.54 -27.23
C ALA A 7 29.94 -83.58 -28.33
N VAL A 8 30.77 -84.63 -28.41
CA VAL A 8 30.69 -85.70 -29.42
C VAL A 8 30.00 -86.95 -28.88
N TYR A 9 30.05 -87.19 -27.57
CA TYR A 9 29.55 -88.43 -26.96
C TYR A 9 28.29 -88.24 -26.09
N GLU A 10 27.97 -87.03 -25.63
CA GLU A 10 26.82 -86.77 -24.74
C GLU A 10 25.56 -86.31 -25.49
N ILE A 11 25.68 -85.99 -26.79
CA ILE A 11 24.56 -85.55 -27.63
C ILE A 11 24.83 -85.89 -29.09
N ASP A 12 23.78 -86.28 -29.82
CA ASP A 12 23.85 -86.64 -31.24
C ASP A 12 24.15 -85.43 -32.14
N ASP A 13 23.44 -84.31 -31.94
CA ASP A 13 23.72 -83.02 -32.57
C ASP A 13 23.53 -81.87 -31.55
N TYR A 14 24.64 -81.28 -31.13
CA TYR A 14 24.62 -80.19 -30.16
C TYR A 14 24.07 -78.88 -30.73
N VAL A 15 24.10 -78.68 -32.05
CA VAL A 15 23.57 -77.48 -32.70
C VAL A 15 22.04 -77.51 -32.63
N GLU A 16 21.44 -78.63 -33.02
CA GLU A 16 19.99 -78.83 -32.94
C GLU A 16 19.51 -78.80 -31.48
N GLY A 17 20.25 -79.45 -30.56
CA GLY A 17 19.92 -79.45 -29.13
C GLY A 17 19.95 -78.04 -28.50
N VAL A 18 20.93 -77.21 -28.85
CA VAL A 18 21.00 -75.82 -28.39
C VAL A 18 19.86 -74.98 -28.98
N GLU A 19 19.49 -75.20 -30.24
CA GLU A 19 18.36 -74.51 -30.87
C GLU A 19 17.03 -74.82 -30.17
N GLN A 20 16.72 -76.10 -29.95
CA GLN A 20 15.48 -76.53 -29.29
C GLN A 20 15.39 -76.02 -27.85
N LEU A 21 16.51 -76.07 -27.12
CA LEU A 21 16.61 -75.53 -25.76
C LEU A 21 16.41 -74.01 -25.75
N THR A 22 16.97 -73.30 -26.73
CA THR A 22 16.81 -71.84 -26.86
C THR A 22 15.35 -71.48 -27.13
N VAL A 23 14.66 -72.20 -28.03
CA VAL A 23 13.24 -71.96 -28.34
C VAL A 23 12.35 -72.22 -27.11
N THR A 24 12.59 -73.32 -26.39
CA THR A 24 11.79 -73.68 -25.21
C THR A 24 12.00 -72.69 -24.07
N THR A 25 13.25 -72.33 -23.77
CA THR A 25 13.57 -71.33 -22.74
C THR A 25 13.01 -69.95 -23.11
N LEU A 26 13.15 -69.53 -24.37
CA LEU A 26 12.59 -68.26 -24.83
C LEU A 26 11.08 -68.22 -24.69
N ARG A 27 10.38 -69.31 -25.05
CA ARG A 27 8.94 -69.43 -24.88
C ARG A 27 8.52 -69.33 -23.41
N ASN A 28 9.25 -69.96 -22.49
CA ASN A 28 8.95 -69.91 -21.07
C ASN A 28 9.17 -68.52 -20.46
N VAL A 29 10.30 -67.88 -20.79
CA VAL A 29 10.62 -66.53 -20.30
C VAL A 29 9.61 -65.50 -20.82
N VAL A 30 9.34 -65.50 -22.13
CA VAL A 30 8.38 -64.56 -22.73
C VAL A 30 6.94 -64.86 -22.29
N GLY A 31 6.59 -66.14 -22.09
CA GLY A 31 5.26 -66.54 -21.63
C GLY A 31 4.91 -66.05 -20.22
N GLY A 32 5.89 -65.71 -19.40
CA GLY A 32 5.70 -65.14 -18.06
C GLY A 32 5.66 -63.61 -18.00
N MET A 33 5.85 -62.91 -19.12
CA MET A 33 5.93 -61.45 -19.19
C MET A 33 4.72 -60.84 -19.88
N THR A 34 4.35 -59.60 -19.53
CA THR A 34 3.38 -58.85 -20.34
C THR A 34 4.01 -58.45 -21.68
N LEU A 35 3.17 -58.13 -22.67
CA LEU A 35 3.63 -57.69 -23.98
C LEU A 35 4.52 -56.44 -23.88
N GLU A 36 4.14 -55.47 -23.06
CA GLU A 36 4.92 -54.24 -22.83
C GLU A 36 6.28 -54.53 -22.18
N GLN A 37 6.30 -55.41 -21.17
CA GLN A 37 7.54 -55.87 -20.53
C GLN A 37 8.45 -56.60 -21.53
N THR A 38 7.87 -57.42 -22.39
CA THR A 38 8.62 -58.16 -23.42
C THR A 38 9.31 -57.20 -24.39
N LEU A 39 8.64 -56.11 -24.80
CA LEU A 39 9.19 -55.13 -25.73
C LEU A 39 10.25 -54.23 -25.11
N THR A 40 10.15 -53.94 -23.81
CA THR A 40 11.02 -52.99 -23.10
C THR A 40 12.17 -53.64 -22.33
N SER A 41 12.05 -54.91 -21.93
CA SER A 41 12.97 -55.57 -20.98
C SER A 41 13.89 -56.60 -21.66
N ARG A 42 14.48 -56.25 -22.81
CA ARG A 42 15.33 -57.17 -23.60
C ARG A 42 16.54 -57.69 -22.82
N ASP A 43 17.17 -56.85 -22.02
CA ASP A 43 18.34 -57.23 -21.22
C ASP A 43 18.00 -58.27 -20.15
N SER A 44 16.82 -58.16 -19.55
CA SER A 44 16.31 -59.14 -18.59
C SER A 44 16.11 -60.50 -19.27
N ILE A 45 15.51 -60.51 -20.46
CA ILE A 45 15.30 -61.74 -21.24
C ILE A 45 16.64 -62.36 -21.65
N ASN A 46 17.60 -61.56 -22.12
CA ASN A 46 18.95 -62.01 -22.47
C ASN A 46 19.68 -62.64 -21.28
N ALA A 47 19.58 -62.03 -20.10
CA ALA A 47 20.22 -62.52 -18.88
C ALA A 47 19.63 -63.87 -18.43
N GLN A 48 18.29 -63.97 -18.42
CA GLN A 48 17.60 -65.22 -18.06
C GLN A 48 17.88 -66.35 -19.06
N LEU A 49 17.82 -66.07 -20.36
CA LEU A 49 18.18 -67.02 -21.41
C LEU A 49 19.61 -67.52 -21.26
N ARG A 50 20.57 -66.61 -21.08
CA ARG A 50 21.98 -66.98 -20.92
C ARG A 50 22.18 -67.89 -19.72
N GLY A 51 21.55 -67.58 -18.57
CA GLY A 51 21.68 -68.40 -17.37
C GLY A 51 21.21 -69.84 -17.58
N VAL A 52 19.99 -70.01 -18.08
CA VAL A 52 19.40 -71.34 -18.33
C VAL A 52 20.16 -72.11 -19.42
N LEU A 53 20.59 -71.42 -20.49
CA LEU A 53 21.33 -72.05 -21.59
C LEU A 53 22.73 -72.46 -21.17
N ASP A 54 23.47 -71.63 -20.41
CA ASP A 54 24.83 -71.98 -19.96
C ASP A 54 24.82 -73.17 -19.00
N GLU A 55 23.86 -73.22 -18.07
CA GLU A 55 23.68 -74.33 -17.14
C GLU A 55 23.38 -75.66 -17.87
N ALA A 56 22.42 -75.63 -18.80
CA ALA A 56 22.00 -76.83 -19.50
C ALA A 56 23.03 -77.32 -20.52
N THR A 57 23.73 -76.42 -21.22
CA THR A 57 24.72 -76.77 -22.26
C THR A 57 26.09 -77.16 -21.70
N GLY A 58 26.36 -76.88 -20.41
CA GLY A 58 27.58 -77.30 -19.73
C GLY A 58 27.81 -78.82 -19.76
N ARG A 59 26.74 -79.62 -19.72
CA ARG A 59 26.81 -81.10 -19.81
C ARG A 59 27.35 -81.58 -21.17
N TRP A 60 27.16 -80.79 -22.22
CA TRP A 60 27.66 -81.07 -23.58
C TRP A 60 29.06 -80.50 -23.81
N GLY A 61 29.74 -79.96 -22.78
CA GLY A 61 31.06 -79.35 -22.95
C GLY A 61 31.03 -78.04 -23.74
N LEU A 62 29.89 -77.33 -23.70
CA LEU A 62 29.70 -76.01 -24.31
C LEU A 62 29.66 -74.93 -23.22
N ARG A 63 29.98 -73.69 -23.62
CA ARG A 63 29.85 -72.49 -22.79
C ARG A 63 29.19 -71.42 -23.62
N VAL A 64 28.14 -70.79 -23.09
CA VAL A 64 27.39 -69.75 -23.77
C VAL A 64 28.07 -68.41 -23.49
N ALA A 65 28.74 -67.85 -24.49
CA ALA A 65 29.45 -66.59 -24.34
C ALA A 65 28.50 -65.39 -24.17
N ARG A 66 27.46 -65.32 -25.02
CA ARG A 66 26.45 -64.26 -24.99
C ARG A 66 25.17 -64.70 -25.69
N VAL A 67 24.04 -64.18 -25.20
CA VAL A 67 22.73 -64.26 -25.86
C VAL A 67 22.25 -62.84 -26.10
N GLU A 68 21.84 -62.54 -27.33
CA GLU A 68 21.27 -61.24 -27.70
C GLU A 68 20.00 -61.44 -28.52
N LEU A 69 18.89 -60.90 -28.04
CA LEU A 69 17.66 -60.79 -28.81
C LEU A 69 17.80 -59.73 -29.91
N LYS A 70 17.52 -60.13 -31.16
CA LYS A 70 17.55 -59.22 -32.32
C LYS A 70 16.40 -58.20 -32.27
N SER A 71 15.17 -58.67 -32.43
CA SER A 71 13.97 -57.83 -32.44
C SER A 71 12.74 -58.65 -32.09
N ILE A 72 11.84 -58.06 -31.32
CA ILE A 72 10.52 -58.63 -31.04
C ILE A 72 9.52 -57.83 -31.86
N MET A 73 8.90 -58.47 -32.84
CA MET A 73 7.93 -57.84 -33.73
C MET A 73 6.57 -58.48 -33.48
N PRO A 74 5.65 -57.80 -32.76
CA PRO A 74 4.28 -58.26 -32.65
C PRO A 74 3.57 -58.17 -34.01
N PRO A 75 2.53 -58.96 -34.26
CA PRO A 75 1.77 -58.88 -35.52
C PRO A 75 1.08 -57.49 -35.68
N PRO A 76 0.84 -57.01 -36.91
CA PRO A 76 0.32 -55.66 -37.17
C PRO A 76 -0.96 -55.29 -36.39
N SER A 77 -1.90 -56.23 -36.24
CA SER A 77 -3.15 -56.01 -35.50
C SER A 77 -2.93 -55.64 -34.02
N ILE A 78 -1.86 -56.16 -33.40
CA ILE A 78 -1.50 -55.85 -32.02
C ILE A 78 -0.82 -54.49 -31.94
N GLN A 79 0.03 -54.16 -32.92
CA GLN A 79 0.67 -52.83 -33.00
C GLN A 79 -0.39 -51.72 -33.11
N GLU A 80 -1.34 -51.87 -34.03
CA GLU A 80 -2.45 -50.92 -34.21
C GLU A 80 -3.30 -50.77 -32.94
N SER A 81 -3.57 -51.88 -32.25
CA SER A 81 -4.33 -51.87 -30.99
C SER A 81 -3.57 -51.14 -29.88
N MET A 82 -2.25 -51.37 -29.77
CA MET A 82 -1.38 -50.67 -28.83
C MET A 82 -1.30 -49.19 -29.14
N GLU A 83 -1.10 -48.81 -30.40
CA GLU A 83 -1.07 -47.40 -30.82
C GLU A 83 -2.37 -46.69 -30.48
N LYS A 84 -3.52 -47.33 -30.76
CA LYS A 84 -4.84 -46.79 -30.41
C LYS A 84 -5.00 -46.64 -28.90
N GLN A 85 -4.57 -47.62 -28.11
CA GLN A 85 -4.63 -47.55 -26.65
C GLN A 85 -3.71 -46.45 -26.11
N MET A 86 -2.47 -46.36 -26.58
CA MET A 86 -1.51 -45.34 -26.17
C MET A 86 -1.99 -43.93 -26.55
N LYS A 87 -2.58 -43.78 -27.73
CA LYS A 87 -3.20 -42.52 -28.16
C LYS A 87 -4.35 -42.15 -27.22
N ALA A 88 -5.26 -43.07 -26.92
CA ALA A 88 -6.37 -42.82 -26.02
C ALA A 88 -5.91 -42.47 -24.60
N ASP A 89 -4.89 -43.14 -24.06
CA ASP A 89 -4.35 -42.81 -22.73
C ASP A 89 -3.68 -41.43 -22.71
N ARG A 90 -2.93 -41.08 -23.76
CA ARG A 90 -2.35 -39.74 -23.90
C ARG A 90 -3.41 -38.66 -24.03
N GLU A 91 -4.43 -38.86 -24.86
CA GLU A 91 -5.55 -37.94 -25.03
C GLU A 91 -6.33 -37.77 -23.72
N LYS A 92 -6.57 -38.86 -22.99
CA LYS A 92 -7.19 -38.83 -21.66
C LYS A 92 -6.35 -38.01 -20.68
N ARG A 93 -5.05 -38.27 -20.58
CA ARG A 93 -4.14 -37.52 -19.71
C ARG A 93 -4.09 -36.04 -20.09
N ALA A 94 -4.00 -35.73 -21.37
CA ALA A 94 -4.00 -34.35 -21.87
C ALA A 94 -5.30 -33.62 -21.52
N THR A 95 -6.45 -34.29 -21.65
CA THR A 95 -7.77 -33.73 -21.31
C THR A 95 -7.88 -33.45 -19.81
N ILE A 96 -7.44 -34.38 -18.96
CA ILE A 96 -7.42 -34.20 -17.51
C ILE A 96 -6.54 -33.00 -17.13
N LEU A 97 -5.32 -32.96 -17.67
CA LEU A 97 -4.37 -31.88 -17.38
C LEU A 97 -4.90 -30.51 -17.84
N ALA A 98 -5.54 -30.45 -19.01
CA ALA A 98 -6.16 -29.22 -19.50
C ALA A 98 -7.32 -28.76 -18.60
N ALA A 99 -8.17 -29.69 -18.16
CA ALA A 99 -9.28 -29.39 -17.25
C ALA A 99 -8.79 -28.92 -15.86
N GLU A 100 -7.73 -29.54 -15.34
CA GLU A 100 -7.07 -29.12 -14.10
C GLU A 100 -6.47 -27.72 -14.23
N GLY A 101 -5.77 -27.44 -15.33
CA GLY A 101 -5.22 -26.12 -15.61
C GLY A 101 -6.30 -25.03 -15.73
N GLN A 102 -7.42 -25.33 -16.40
CA GLN A 102 -8.58 -24.43 -16.47
C GLN A 102 -9.19 -24.16 -15.10
N ARG A 103 -9.37 -25.20 -14.28
CA ARG A 103 -9.89 -25.09 -12.92
C ARG A 103 -8.98 -24.22 -12.04
N GLU A 104 -7.68 -24.49 -12.06
CA GLU A 104 -6.71 -23.73 -11.26
C GLU A 104 -6.64 -22.27 -11.69
N SER A 105 -6.65 -22.00 -13.00
CA SER A 105 -6.69 -20.64 -13.54
C SER A 105 -7.97 -19.89 -13.12
N ALA A 106 -9.13 -20.54 -13.16
CA ALA A 106 -10.39 -19.95 -12.74
C ALA A 106 -10.41 -19.62 -11.24
N ILE A 107 -9.86 -20.52 -10.39
CA ILE A 107 -9.73 -20.29 -8.95
C ILE A 107 -8.82 -19.09 -8.68
N LYS A 108 -7.62 -19.06 -9.27
CA LYS A 108 -6.67 -17.94 -9.10
C LYS A 108 -7.26 -16.61 -9.55
N THR A 109 -8.01 -16.60 -10.65
CA THR A 109 -8.70 -15.39 -11.13
C THR A 109 -9.76 -14.94 -10.13
N ALA A 110 -10.58 -15.86 -9.61
CA ALA A 110 -11.61 -15.55 -8.63
C ALA A 110 -11.02 -15.05 -7.30
N GLU A 111 -9.92 -15.65 -6.84
CA GLU A 111 -9.19 -15.22 -5.65
C GLU A 111 -8.58 -13.82 -5.83
N GLY A 112 -7.97 -13.55 -6.99
CA GLY A 112 -7.45 -12.23 -7.33
C GLY A 112 -8.55 -11.17 -7.34
N ASN A 113 -9.71 -11.47 -7.94
CA ASN A 113 -10.86 -10.57 -7.95
C ASN A 113 -11.40 -10.31 -6.54
N LYS A 114 -11.53 -11.35 -5.72
CA LYS A 114 -11.94 -11.23 -4.31
C LYS A 114 -10.97 -10.34 -3.54
N GLN A 115 -9.67 -10.60 -3.66
CA GLN A 115 -8.64 -9.83 -2.96
C GLN A 115 -8.63 -8.37 -3.40
N SER A 116 -8.76 -8.11 -4.71
CA SER A 116 -8.87 -6.76 -5.26
C SER A 116 -10.07 -6.00 -4.69
N GLN A 117 -11.24 -6.65 -4.61
CA GLN A 117 -12.44 -6.04 -4.03
C GLN A 117 -12.28 -5.73 -2.53
N ILE A 118 -11.65 -6.62 -1.77
CA ILE A 118 -11.36 -6.39 -0.34
C ILE A 118 -10.44 -5.19 -0.17
N LEU A 119 -9.32 -5.14 -0.90
CA LEU A 119 -8.37 -4.04 -0.83
C LEU A 119 -9.01 -2.70 -1.25
N ALA A 120 -9.86 -2.70 -2.27
CA ALA A 120 -10.60 -1.53 -2.69
C ALA A 120 -11.57 -1.04 -1.60
N ALA A 121 -12.30 -1.95 -0.95
CA ALA A 121 -13.22 -1.63 0.14
C ALA A 121 -12.47 -1.11 1.39
N GLU A 122 -11.35 -1.72 1.73
CA GLU A 122 -10.48 -1.28 2.83
C GLU A 122 -9.89 0.12 2.56
N GLY A 123 -9.40 0.36 1.34
CA GLY A 123 -8.93 1.66 0.91
C GLY A 123 -10.03 2.73 0.97
N ALA A 124 -11.24 2.42 0.49
CA ALA A 124 -12.38 3.32 0.57
C ALA A 124 -12.78 3.64 2.03
N LYS A 125 -12.77 2.64 2.92
CA LYS A 125 -13.03 2.83 4.35
C LYS A 125 -11.99 3.74 4.98
N GLN A 126 -10.70 3.49 4.71
CA GLN A 126 -9.62 4.29 5.28
C GLN A 126 -9.66 5.74 4.75
N ALA A 127 -9.91 5.92 3.45
CA ALA A 127 -10.09 7.24 2.86
C ALA A 127 -11.26 8.00 3.50
N ALA A 128 -12.39 7.33 3.75
CA ALA A 128 -13.55 7.94 4.40
C ALA A 128 -13.26 8.36 5.86
N ILE A 129 -12.51 7.56 6.62
CA ILE A 129 -12.09 7.90 7.98
C ILE A 129 -11.19 9.14 7.96
N LEU A 130 -10.14 9.13 7.13
CA LEU A 130 -9.21 10.25 7.02
C LEU A 130 -9.92 11.54 6.59
N ALA A 131 -10.88 11.46 5.66
CA ALA A 131 -11.68 12.61 5.26
C ALA A 131 -12.53 13.15 6.41
N ALA A 132 -13.17 12.27 7.20
CA ALA A 132 -13.97 12.67 8.35
C ALA A 132 -13.11 13.30 9.47
N GLU A 133 -11.91 12.77 9.70
CA GLU A 133 -10.93 13.32 10.66
C GLU A 133 -10.44 14.71 10.22
N ALA A 134 -10.06 14.85 8.95
CA ALA A 134 -9.64 16.12 8.37
C ALA A 134 -10.73 17.19 8.50
N GLU A 135 -11.98 16.83 8.18
CA GLU A 135 -13.12 17.73 8.30
C GLU A 135 -13.39 18.12 9.77
N ARG A 136 -13.30 17.16 10.71
CA ARG A 136 -13.42 17.45 12.14
C ARG A 136 -12.33 18.43 12.60
N GLN A 137 -11.08 18.17 12.24
CA GLN A 137 -9.95 19.03 12.63
C GLN A 137 -10.09 20.43 12.02
N SER A 138 -10.49 20.50 10.76
CA SER A 138 -10.74 21.76 10.05
C SER A 138 -11.82 22.59 10.74
N ARG A 139 -12.93 21.98 11.16
CA ARG A 139 -13.98 22.66 11.93
C ARG A 139 -13.50 23.17 13.28
N ILE A 140 -12.70 22.38 14.00
CA ILE A 140 -12.14 22.80 15.30
C ILE A 140 -11.22 24.00 15.12
N LEU A 141 -10.32 23.96 14.13
CA LEU A 141 -9.38 25.05 13.88
C LEU A 141 -10.12 26.34 13.47
N ARG A 142 -11.15 26.26 12.63
CA ARG A 142 -11.99 27.42 12.30
C ARG A 142 -12.68 27.99 13.53
N ALA A 143 -13.34 27.15 14.32
CA ALA A 143 -14.02 27.60 15.54
C ALA A 143 -13.06 28.23 16.57
N GLN A 144 -11.83 27.73 16.67
CA GLN A 144 -10.79 28.34 17.49
C GLN A 144 -10.35 29.71 16.95
N GLY A 145 -10.15 29.82 15.63
CA GLY A 145 -9.84 31.09 14.97
C GLY A 145 -10.94 32.13 15.17
N ASP A 146 -12.19 31.74 14.97
CA ASP A 146 -13.36 32.62 15.16
C ASP A 146 -13.47 33.10 16.62
N ARG A 147 -13.26 32.21 17.58
CA ARG A 147 -13.23 32.56 19.01
C ARG A 147 -12.11 33.55 19.32
N ALA A 148 -10.90 33.29 18.81
CA ALA A 148 -9.75 34.16 19.03
C ALA A 148 -9.98 35.56 18.43
N ALA A 149 -10.50 35.62 17.21
CA ALA A 149 -10.84 36.87 16.53
C ALA A 149 -11.91 37.66 17.32
N ALA A 150 -13.00 37.01 17.74
CA ALA A 150 -14.05 37.66 18.53
C ALA A 150 -13.52 38.17 19.88
N TYR A 151 -12.63 37.41 20.53
CA TYR A 151 -12.01 37.82 21.79
C TYR A 151 -11.11 39.04 21.63
N LEU A 152 -10.27 39.06 20.59
CA LEU A 152 -9.40 40.20 20.29
C LEU A 152 -10.22 41.45 19.91
N GLN A 153 -11.29 41.28 19.13
CA GLN A 153 -12.20 42.37 18.80
C GLN A 153 -12.86 42.96 20.06
N ALA A 154 -13.43 42.11 20.92
CA ALA A 154 -14.06 42.56 22.17
C ALA A 154 -13.08 43.30 23.09
N GLN A 155 -11.82 42.84 23.17
CA GLN A 155 -10.78 43.57 23.89
C GLN A 155 -10.46 44.93 23.28
N GLY A 156 -10.33 45.00 21.94
CA GLY A 156 -10.08 46.25 21.24
C GLY A 156 -11.21 47.27 21.47
N GLU A 157 -12.47 46.81 21.39
CA GLU A 157 -13.65 47.63 21.67
C GLU A 157 -13.68 48.10 23.13
N ALA A 158 -13.43 47.21 24.10
CA ALA A 158 -13.38 47.56 25.52
C ALA A 158 -12.32 48.65 25.79
N LYS A 159 -11.10 48.48 25.26
CA LYS A 159 -10.03 49.48 25.41
C LYS A 159 -10.37 50.80 24.73
N ALA A 160 -10.98 50.77 23.54
CA ALA A 160 -11.43 51.98 22.87
C ALA A 160 -12.47 52.74 23.71
N ILE A 161 -13.41 52.04 24.33
CA ILE A 161 -14.40 52.61 25.25
C ILE A 161 -13.70 53.19 26.49
N GLU A 162 -12.75 52.49 27.09
CA GLU A 162 -12.00 52.98 28.25
C GLU A 162 -11.23 54.26 27.93
N LYS A 163 -10.51 54.31 26.80
CA LYS A 163 -9.74 55.50 26.37
C LYS A 163 -10.67 56.67 26.06
N THR A 164 -11.81 56.45 25.39
CA THR A 164 -12.79 57.52 25.16
C THR A 164 -13.38 58.04 26.47
N PHE A 165 -13.71 57.17 27.43
CA PHE A 165 -14.19 57.59 28.75
C PHE A 165 -13.13 58.36 29.54
N ALA A 166 -11.87 57.91 29.51
CA ALA A 166 -10.77 58.61 30.17
C ALA A 166 -10.57 60.01 29.56
N ALA A 167 -10.60 60.13 28.23
CA ALA A 167 -10.52 61.41 27.55
C ALA A 167 -11.69 62.34 27.91
N ILE A 168 -12.93 61.84 27.89
CA ILE A 168 -14.12 62.61 28.29
C ILE A 168 -14.01 63.08 29.74
N LYS A 169 -13.57 62.20 30.66
CA LYS A 169 -13.40 62.55 32.08
C LYS A 169 -12.33 63.63 32.28
N SER A 170 -11.23 63.54 31.53
CA SER A 170 -10.16 64.54 31.56
C SER A 170 -10.60 65.91 31.04
N ALA A 171 -11.48 65.93 30.03
CA ALA A 171 -12.00 67.15 29.43
C ALA A 171 -13.02 67.91 30.30
N LYS A 172 -13.47 67.31 31.43
CA LYS A 172 -14.41 67.91 32.40
C LYS A 172 -15.61 68.60 31.73
N PRO A 173 -16.41 67.89 30.88
CA PRO A 173 -17.52 68.50 30.17
C PRO A 173 -18.56 69.05 31.14
N THR A 174 -19.11 70.23 30.83
CA THR A 174 -20.13 70.86 31.67
C THR A 174 -21.51 70.20 31.44
N PRO A 175 -22.41 70.23 32.43
CA PRO A 175 -23.75 69.64 32.32
C PRO A 175 -24.56 70.18 31.14
N GLU A 176 -24.37 71.44 30.77
CA GLU A 176 -25.06 72.09 29.64
C GLU A 176 -24.60 71.52 28.29
N LEU A 177 -23.32 71.15 28.16
CA LEU A 177 -22.77 70.56 26.94
C LEU A 177 -23.29 69.12 26.73
N LEU A 178 -23.42 68.34 27.81
CA LEU A 178 -24.02 67.02 27.74
C LEU A 178 -25.51 67.09 27.40
N ALA A 179 -26.24 68.07 27.96
CA ALA A 179 -27.64 68.29 27.61
C ALA A 179 -27.82 68.70 26.14
N TYR A 180 -26.92 69.53 25.61
CA TYR A 180 -26.91 69.90 24.20
C TYR A 180 -26.56 68.72 23.28
N GLN A 181 -25.56 67.92 23.64
CA GLN A 181 -25.19 66.70 22.91
C GLN A 181 -26.36 65.70 22.90
N TYR A 182 -27.04 65.51 24.04
CA TYR A 182 -28.23 64.67 24.12
C TYR A 182 -29.33 65.16 23.16
N LEU A 183 -29.62 66.47 23.15
CA LEU A 183 -30.60 67.07 22.23
C LEU A 183 -30.20 66.90 20.75
N GLN A 184 -28.90 66.90 20.44
CA GLN A 184 -28.39 66.62 19.09
C GLN A 184 -28.45 65.14 18.69
N GLN A 185 -28.45 64.20 19.65
CA GLN A 185 -28.60 62.76 19.37
C GLN A 185 -30.07 62.35 19.19
N LEU A 186 -31.02 63.16 19.67
CA LEU A 186 -32.47 62.89 19.53
C LEU A 186 -32.93 62.65 18.08
N PRO A 187 -32.48 63.41 17.05
CA PRO A 187 -32.85 63.15 15.67
C PRO A 187 -32.36 61.80 15.14
N GLU A 188 -31.18 61.32 15.57
CA GLU A 188 -30.66 60.00 15.17
C GLU A 188 -31.47 58.87 15.80
N MET A 189 -31.91 59.03 17.06
CA MET A 189 -32.83 58.08 17.70
C MET A 189 -34.23 58.05 17.06
N ALA A 190 -34.66 59.15 16.44
CA ALA A 190 -35.94 59.22 15.73
C ALA A 190 -35.91 58.59 14.32
N LYS A 191 -34.72 58.31 13.76
CA LYS A 191 -34.56 57.73 12.41
C LYS A 191 -34.61 56.19 12.36
N GLY A 192 -34.60 55.49 13.50
CA GLY A 192 -34.68 54.02 13.55
C GLY A 192 -36.07 53.47 13.22
N GLU A 193 -36.13 52.39 12.44
CA GLU A 193 -37.37 51.69 12.01
C GLU A 193 -38.18 51.14 13.22
N GLY A 194 -38.95 52.00 13.90
CA GLY A 194 -39.79 51.61 15.05
C GLY A 194 -40.22 52.75 15.99
N SER A 195 -39.66 53.96 15.85
CA SER A 195 -39.87 55.06 16.80
C SER A 195 -41.12 55.91 16.47
N LYS A 196 -42.32 55.44 16.83
CA LYS A 196 -43.59 56.20 16.66
C LYS A 196 -44.20 56.70 17.97
N VAL A 197 -43.69 56.27 19.13
CA VAL A 197 -44.23 56.64 20.45
C VAL A 197 -43.16 57.38 21.24
N TRP A 198 -43.38 58.69 21.40
CA TRP A 198 -42.52 59.58 22.17
C TRP A 198 -42.93 59.52 23.64
N VAL A 199 -42.08 58.94 24.49
CA VAL A 199 -42.26 58.92 25.94
C VAL A 199 -41.11 59.71 26.55
N VAL A 200 -41.38 60.93 27.01
CA VAL A 200 -40.49 61.60 27.96
C VAL A 200 -40.80 60.98 29.32
N PRO A 201 -39.84 60.27 29.96
CA PRO A 201 -40.05 59.81 31.31
C PRO A 201 -40.38 61.02 32.19
N SER A 202 -41.44 60.94 32.99
CA SER A 202 -41.79 61.99 33.97
C SER A 202 -40.64 62.26 34.95
N ASP A 203 -39.72 61.31 35.09
CA ASP A 203 -38.51 61.37 35.90
C ASP A 203 -37.29 61.97 35.15
N PHE A 204 -37.43 62.45 33.92
CA PHE A 204 -36.30 63.05 33.18
C PHE A 204 -35.72 64.27 33.91
N GLY A 205 -36.60 65.13 34.44
CA GLY A 205 -36.18 66.28 35.24
C GLY A 205 -35.47 65.88 36.53
N SER A 206 -35.93 64.83 37.22
CA SER A 206 -35.33 64.35 38.47
C SER A 206 -34.01 63.61 38.22
N ALA A 207 -33.88 62.86 37.13
CA ALA A 207 -32.64 62.23 36.70
C ALA A 207 -31.57 63.27 36.31
N LEU A 208 -31.95 64.30 35.54
CA LEU A 208 -31.05 65.40 35.19
C LEU A 208 -30.63 66.20 36.42
N GLN A 209 -31.55 66.42 37.37
CA GLN A 209 -31.25 67.10 38.63
C GLN A 209 -30.34 66.24 39.53
N SER A 210 -30.52 64.92 39.56
CA SER A 210 -29.66 63.98 40.31
C SER A 210 -28.27 63.86 39.70
N PHE A 211 -28.18 63.88 38.36
CA PHE A 211 -26.92 63.95 37.63
C PHE A 211 -26.19 65.29 37.86
N ALA A 212 -26.90 66.41 37.80
CA ALA A 212 -26.32 67.71 38.11
C ALA A 212 -25.79 67.77 39.56
N LYS A 213 -26.48 67.13 40.51
CA LYS A 213 -26.03 66.98 41.90
C LYS A 213 -24.80 66.09 42.06
N SER A 214 -24.57 65.09 41.20
CA SER A 214 -23.35 64.26 41.28
C SER A 214 -22.09 64.96 40.79
N PHE A 215 -22.24 66.08 40.07
CA PHE A 215 -21.13 66.88 39.52
C PHE A 215 -21.05 68.32 40.07
N GLY A 216 -21.98 68.74 40.94
CA GLY A 216 -22.08 70.12 41.44
C GLY A 216 -22.30 70.17 42.94
N VAL A 217 -21.73 71.19 43.59
CA VAL A 217 -21.93 71.47 45.02
C VAL A 217 -23.07 72.48 45.17
N GLN A 218 -23.95 72.31 46.16
CA GLN A 218 -25.04 73.24 46.41
C GLN A 218 -24.47 74.51 47.07
N GLY A 219 -24.51 75.64 46.35
CA GLY A 219 -24.17 76.93 46.95
C GLY A 219 -25.27 77.42 47.90
N ASP A 220 -24.95 78.34 48.80
CA ASP A 220 -25.86 78.88 49.83
C ASP A 220 -27.16 79.52 49.27
N ASP A 221 -27.22 79.81 47.97
CA ASP A 221 -28.41 80.34 47.27
C ASP A 221 -29.38 79.25 46.76
N GLY A 222 -29.10 77.96 47.03
CA GLY A 222 -29.90 76.83 46.55
C GLY A 222 -29.71 76.48 45.06
N VAL A 223 -28.92 77.25 44.32
CA VAL A 223 -28.56 77.02 42.91
C VAL A 223 -27.31 76.13 42.84
N PHE A 224 -27.42 75.00 42.14
CA PHE A 224 -26.28 74.11 41.88
C PHE A 224 -25.35 74.77 40.87
N ARG A 225 -24.10 75.02 41.27
CA ARG A 225 -23.06 75.53 40.40
C ARG A 225 -21.96 74.49 40.27
N TYR A 226 -21.53 74.24 39.04
CA TYR A 226 -20.41 73.35 38.77
C TYR A 226 -19.12 73.98 39.32
N GLN A 227 -18.41 73.23 40.15
CA GLN A 227 -17.08 73.61 40.64
C GLN A 227 -16.11 72.54 40.14
N PRO A 228 -15.11 72.87 39.31
CA PRO A 228 -14.15 71.87 38.83
C PRO A 228 -13.38 71.32 40.02
N SER A 229 -13.24 69.99 40.13
CA SER A 229 -12.33 69.40 41.11
C SER A 229 -10.87 69.74 40.75
N GLU A 230 -10.08 70.14 41.74
CA GLU A 230 -8.65 70.48 41.60
C GLU A 230 -7.73 69.26 41.39
N SER A 231 -8.27 68.04 41.39
CA SER A 231 -7.48 66.86 41.05
C SER A 231 -7.02 66.93 39.59
N GLU A 232 -5.71 67.06 39.40
CA GLU A 232 -5.06 66.87 38.11
C GLU A 232 -5.39 65.47 37.58
N PRO A 233 -5.80 65.34 36.30
CA PRO A 233 -5.99 64.03 35.71
C PRO A 233 -4.61 63.34 35.65
N SER A 234 -4.55 62.08 36.07
CA SER A 234 -3.43 61.22 35.70
C SER A 234 -3.29 61.26 34.17
N ALA A 235 -2.14 61.72 33.69
CA ALA A 235 -1.84 61.77 32.28
C ALA A 235 -2.09 60.39 31.68
N VAL A 236 -2.84 60.34 30.58
CA VAL A 236 -3.02 59.11 29.82
C VAL A 236 -1.64 58.75 29.30
N ASP A 237 -1.08 57.62 29.73
CA ASP A 237 0.25 57.21 29.28
C ASP A 237 0.18 56.89 27.77
N GLU A 238 0.76 57.78 26.96
CA GLU A 238 0.76 57.67 25.50
C GLU A 238 1.61 56.47 25.04
N THR A 239 2.61 56.07 25.83
CA THR A 239 3.54 54.98 25.52
C THR A 239 2.86 53.61 25.47
N GLU A 240 1.92 53.35 26.39
CA GLU A 240 1.11 52.12 26.41
C GLU A 240 0.22 51.99 25.15
N THR A 241 -0.07 53.11 24.49
CA THR A 241 -0.91 53.15 23.29
C THR A 241 -0.09 52.86 22.02
N GLU A 242 1.18 53.27 21.97
CA GLU A 242 2.09 52.95 20.85
C GLU A 242 2.45 51.47 20.80
N ASP A 243 2.74 50.86 21.96
CA ASP A 243 3.07 49.43 22.05
C ASP A 243 1.88 48.54 21.61
N TRP A 244 0.65 48.98 21.83
CA TRP A 244 -0.57 48.25 21.44
C TRP A 244 -0.82 48.19 19.93
N PHE A 245 -0.45 49.22 19.17
CA PHE A 245 -0.56 49.22 17.71
C PHE A 245 0.64 48.56 17.03
N SER A 246 1.68 48.21 17.78
CA SER A 246 2.80 47.45 17.25
C SER A 246 2.38 45.99 17.00
N LEU A 247 2.38 45.57 15.73
CA LEU A 247 2.18 44.17 15.33
C LEU A 247 3.43 43.30 15.57
N ALA A 248 4.38 43.77 16.36
CA ALA A 248 5.57 43.00 16.68
C ALA A 248 5.13 41.81 17.55
N PRO A 249 5.32 40.56 17.10
CA PRO A 249 5.06 39.42 17.96
C PRO A 249 5.99 39.51 19.16
N ASP A 250 5.42 39.30 20.35
CA ASP A 250 6.20 39.19 21.58
C ASP A 250 7.34 38.17 21.37
N PRO A 251 8.61 38.54 21.57
CA PRO A 251 9.76 37.69 21.25
C PRO A 251 9.70 36.31 21.91
N GLU A 252 9.05 36.18 23.09
CA GLU A 252 8.86 34.89 23.74
C GLU A 252 7.86 33.99 23.00
N VAL A 253 6.77 34.57 22.48
CA VAL A 253 5.75 33.84 21.70
C VAL A 253 6.31 33.39 20.35
N ALA A 254 7.12 34.23 19.71
CA ALA A 254 7.81 33.88 18.47
C ALA A 254 8.79 32.71 18.66
N GLN A 255 9.52 32.69 19.79
CA GLN A 255 10.42 31.59 20.15
C GLN A 255 9.64 30.29 20.43
N ALA A 256 8.56 30.37 21.20
CA ALA A 256 7.74 29.21 21.55
C ALA A 256 7.08 28.56 20.33
N VAL A 257 6.61 29.37 19.36
CA VAL A 257 6.05 28.86 18.10
C VAL A 257 7.14 28.21 17.23
N ALA A 258 8.35 28.80 17.17
CA ALA A 258 9.46 28.23 16.42
C ALA A 258 9.93 26.87 17.00
N GLU A 259 9.97 26.74 18.33
CA GLU A 259 10.28 25.47 19.00
C GLU A 259 9.19 24.42 18.76
N ALA A 260 7.90 24.80 18.85
CA ALA A 260 6.79 23.90 18.59
C ALA A 260 6.79 23.39 17.13
N GLU A 261 7.09 24.25 16.16
CA GLU A 261 7.25 23.85 14.76
C GLU A 261 8.46 22.93 14.54
N ALA A 262 9.57 23.16 15.25
CA ALA A 262 10.75 22.30 15.17
C ALA A 262 10.48 20.88 15.70
N VAL A 263 9.72 20.77 16.80
CA VAL A 263 9.28 19.48 17.34
C VAL A 263 8.33 18.78 16.37
N ALA A 264 7.36 19.50 15.79
CA ALA A 264 6.41 18.94 14.82
C ALA A 264 7.07 18.44 13.52
N ARG A 265 8.21 19.02 13.12
CA ARG A 265 8.98 18.61 11.92
C ARG A 265 9.95 17.46 12.18
N THR A 266 10.06 16.97 13.41
CA THR A 266 10.88 15.79 13.71
C THR A 266 10.14 14.53 13.23
N PRO A 267 10.66 13.79 12.23
CA PRO A 267 9.98 12.60 11.73
C PRO A 267 10.03 11.50 12.81
N VAL A 268 8.86 11.02 13.21
CA VAL A 268 8.73 9.85 14.09
C VAL A 268 9.15 8.62 13.28
N ALA A 269 10.22 7.95 13.70
CA ALA A 269 10.69 6.72 13.09
C ALA A 269 9.58 5.65 13.11
N PRO A 270 9.47 4.78 12.08
CA PRO A 270 8.52 3.69 12.12
C PRO A 270 8.98 2.68 13.16
N GLU A 271 8.35 2.69 14.33
CA GLU A 271 8.43 1.56 15.26
C GLU A 271 7.77 0.35 14.58
N LEU A 272 8.61 -0.47 13.95
CA LEU A 272 8.24 -1.81 13.54
C LEU A 272 7.82 -2.58 14.78
N ALA A 273 6.56 -3.01 14.76
CA ALA A 273 5.95 -3.89 15.74
C ALA A 273 6.87 -5.08 16.07
N THR A 274 7.44 -5.09 17.27
CA THR A 274 7.89 -6.33 17.90
C THR A 274 6.66 -7.06 18.42
N SER A 275 6.04 -7.86 17.57
CA SER A 275 5.19 -8.95 18.01
C SER A 275 6.10 -10.11 18.44
N PRO A 276 5.95 -10.68 19.65
CA PRO A 276 6.68 -11.89 20.03
C PRO A 276 6.16 -13.07 19.20
N ALA A 277 7.07 -13.78 18.54
CA ALA A 277 6.78 -15.02 17.82
C ALA A 277 6.36 -16.12 18.80
N PRO A 278 5.44 -17.03 18.43
CA PRO A 278 5.06 -18.14 19.29
C PRO A 278 6.18 -19.20 19.30
N ASP A 279 6.42 -19.77 20.48
CA ASP A 279 7.32 -20.89 20.73
C ASP A 279 7.06 -22.04 19.75
N GLN A 280 8.10 -22.41 18.98
CA GLN A 280 8.21 -23.73 18.37
C GLN A 280 9.50 -24.40 18.85
N ALA A 281 9.45 -24.87 20.09
CA ALA A 281 10.26 -25.99 20.55
C ALA A 281 9.32 -27.18 20.76
N THR A 282 9.15 -27.98 19.71
CA THR A 282 8.99 -29.44 19.72
C THR A 282 8.55 -29.84 18.32
N LEU A 283 9.48 -30.40 17.54
CA LEU A 283 9.34 -31.71 16.91
C LEU A 283 10.51 -31.95 15.94
N ASP A 284 11.18 -33.05 16.23
CA ASP A 284 11.79 -33.97 15.27
C ASP A 284 13.20 -33.68 14.75
N ALA A 285 14.15 -34.21 15.51
CA ALA A 285 15.45 -34.62 14.99
C ALA A 285 15.28 -35.86 14.11
N GLY A 286 15.58 -35.75 12.82
CA GLY A 286 15.84 -36.91 11.98
C GLY A 286 15.81 -36.64 10.49
N ARG A 287 16.98 -36.43 9.87
CA ARG A 287 17.47 -37.16 8.68
C ARG A 287 18.71 -36.53 8.05
N HIS A 288 19.82 -37.22 8.26
CA HIS A 288 20.87 -37.63 7.31
C HIS A 288 21.08 -36.85 5.99
N SER A 289 22.31 -36.30 5.91
CA SER A 289 23.34 -36.58 4.90
C SER A 289 23.01 -36.50 3.40
N ALA A 290 23.62 -35.53 2.71
CA ALA A 290 24.01 -35.65 1.30
C ALA A 290 25.34 -34.90 1.04
N GLU A 291 26.29 -35.60 0.41
CA GLU A 291 27.66 -35.18 0.07
C GLU A 291 27.73 -34.09 -1.03
N PRO A 292 28.86 -33.36 -1.15
CA PRO A 292 29.04 -32.35 -2.18
C PRO A 292 29.71 -32.91 -3.47
N GLY A 293 29.15 -32.53 -4.63
CA GLY A 293 29.74 -32.76 -5.96
C GLY A 293 30.80 -31.71 -6.37
N PRO A 294 31.61 -31.99 -7.41
CA PRO A 294 32.93 -31.35 -7.59
C PRO A 294 32.91 -30.02 -8.33
N SER A 295 33.94 -29.22 -8.02
CA SER A 295 34.29 -27.90 -8.52
C SER A 295 34.78 -27.90 -9.98
N THR A 296 34.39 -26.87 -10.74
CA THR A 296 35.00 -26.48 -12.03
C THR A 296 35.52 -25.03 -11.90
N PRO A 297 36.74 -24.70 -12.38
CA PRO A 297 37.39 -23.44 -12.04
C PRO A 297 36.96 -22.27 -12.94
N ALA A 298 37.07 -21.07 -12.36
CA ALA A 298 36.70 -19.78 -12.92
C ALA A 298 37.55 -19.38 -14.14
N GLY A 299 36.88 -19.00 -15.23
CA GLY A 299 37.47 -18.30 -16.35
C GLY A 299 37.63 -16.81 -16.05
N SER A 300 38.88 -16.35 -16.10
CA SER A 300 39.32 -14.96 -15.99
C SER A 300 38.87 -14.12 -17.19
N TYR A 301 38.11 -13.05 -16.96
CA TYR A 301 37.98 -11.96 -17.92
C TYR A 301 38.75 -10.74 -17.40
N ALA A 302 39.85 -10.45 -18.09
CA ALA A 302 40.67 -9.27 -17.89
C ALA A 302 39.91 -8.02 -18.39
N GLN A 303 39.89 -6.99 -17.55
CA GLN A 303 39.53 -5.63 -17.95
C GLN A 303 40.69 -5.01 -18.74
N GLN A 304 40.39 -4.37 -19.87
CA GLN A 304 41.27 -3.37 -20.49
C GLN A 304 40.46 -2.15 -20.95
N PRO A 305 41.11 -0.97 -21.05
CA PRO A 305 40.49 0.30 -20.70
C PRO A 305 40.09 1.18 -21.90
N TYR A 306 39.34 2.23 -21.55
CA TYR A 306 38.90 3.40 -22.30
C TYR A 306 39.72 3.82 -23.54
N GLY A 307 38.98 4.07 -24.64
CA GLY A 307 39.43 4.85 -25.80
C GLY A 307 38.37 5.89 -26.18
N GLN A 308 38.81 7.15 -26.25
CA GLN A 308 38.06 8.35 -26.66
C GLN A 308 37.72 8.35 -28.17
N GLY A 309 36.60 9.01 -28.51
CA GLY A 309 36.24 9.45 -29.87
C GLY A 309 34.73 9.67 -29.96
N ALA A 310 34.21 10.89 -29.79
CA ALA A 310 34.13 11.99 -30.76
C ALA A 310 32.69 12.13 -31.31
N ASP A 311 32.13 13.30 -31.03
CA ASP A 311 31.04 14.04 -31.67
C ASP A 311 30.23 13.40 -32.82
N THR A 312 28.91 13.32 -32.63
CA THR A 312 27.93 14.06 -33.46
C THR A 312 26.51 13.98 -32.87
N PRO A 313 25.75 15.09 -32.77
CA PRO A 313 24.39 15.06 -32.27
C PRO A 313 23.39 14.84 -33.42
N GLN A 314 22.58 13.79 -33.35
CA GLN A 314 21.43 13.64 -34.25
C GLN A 314 20.22 14.38 -33.68
N SER A 315 19.83 15.39 -34.44
CA SER A 315 18.72 16.31 -34.24
C SER A 315 17.36 15.63 -34.19
N TYR A 316 16.58 16.03 -33.19
CA TYR A 316 15.14 15.87 -33.09
C TYR A 316 14.45 16.73 -34.16
N ASP A 317 13.53 16.17 -34.94
CA ASP A 317 12.67 16.91 -35.88
C ASP A 317 11.18 16.59 -35.59
N PRO A 318 10.38 17.57 -35.14
CA PRO A 318 8.93 17.43 -35.00
C PRO A 318 8.19 18.25 -36.07
N GLY A 319 7.43 17.59 -36.96
CA GLY A 319 6.44 18.29 -37.81
C GLY A 319 5.83 17.46 -38.93
N SER A 320 4.71 16.76 -38.68
CA SER A 320 3.36 17.08 -39.19
C SER A 320 3.02 16.45 -40.57
N PRO A 321 1.77 16.51 -41.07
CA PRO A 321 0.83 15.40 -40.99
C PRO A 321 0.37 14.90 -42.38
N THR A 322 0.14 13.59 -42.55
CA THR A 322 -0.48 13.08 -43.78
C THR A 322 -1.91 12.64 -43.48
N GLN A 323 -2.85 13.55 -43.76
CA GLN A 323 -4.21 13.20 -44.15
C GLN A 323 -4.16 12.59 -45.55
N ASP A 324 -4.87 11.48 -45.75
CA ASP A 324 -5.50 11.21 -47.04
C ASP A 324 -6.92 10.65 -46.81
N PRO A 325 -7.89 10.92 -47.71
CA PRO A 325 -9.30 10.88 -47.38
C PRO A 325 -10.12 9.80 -48.13
N TYR A 326 -11.25 9.41 -47.51
CA TYR A 326 -12.51 8.86 -48.08
C TYR A 326 -12.52 7.45 -48.74
N PRO A 327 -13.70 6.85 -49.05
CA PRO A 327 -15.04 6.93 -48.42
C PRO A 327 -15.75 5.55 -48.25
N GLY A 328 -16.76 5.50 -47.36
CA GLY A 328 -18.09 4.93 -47.67
C GLY A 328 -18.39 3.47 -47.30
N GLY A 329 -19.57 3.26 -46.70
CA GLY A 329 -20.28 1.97 -46.75
C GLY A 329 -21.20 1.66 -45.58
N ASP A 330 -22.49 1.92 -45.74
CA ASP A 330 -23.61 1.61 -44.84
C ASP A 330 -23.67 0.14 -44.38
N ARG A 331 -23.97 -0.07 -43.09
CA ARG A 331 -25.17 -0.75 -42.55
C ARG A 331 -25.10 -0.94 -41.04
#